data_AF-A0AAE9EX69-F1
#
_entry.id   AF-A0AAE9EX69-F1
#
_cell.length_a   1.000
_cell.length_b   1.000
_cell.length_c   1.000
_cell.angle_alpha   90.00
_cell.angle_beta   90.00
_cell.angle_gamma   90.00
#
_symmetry.space_group_name_H-M   'P 1'
#
loop_
_entity.id
_entity.type
_entity.pdbx_description
1 polymer ?
#
loop_
_entity_poly.entity_id
_entity_poly.type
_entity_poly.pdbx_seq_one_letter_code
_entity_poly.pdbx_strand_id
1 'polypeptide(L)'
;MGNGMRKYSSCDDYYKRRRKNNDGGANFTKDYCEYWKTEKKGGKDDNFRNERNEFSFSNNMAYDSPLRNSRKQPTTTFISTENDDDSWKELSFSLRTDGNGTMKSAHIQWTDRFDDSFAYAYTNENRSDLKFLYDKPRPELFVTNKFILEAFTQFLDFFQNRTKIGRVTVSIPSMTDDLKKVTTRKNKYGQKPEIDYFRFNSYDYFLYTEFLRLSSGIPKSLKISFFYFPERTEKVLNGSILYHPKVRKITELDLRTVESDVSDNALHQLECESITVRSSTITNSGINKILKEWQDGLRSTRYLKVVSDDVQKAEIMDGVSKRTLQRGVWEIKNRFNVSATVTVSRVPTNLYDSKPTFEFAVS
;
A
#
# COMPACT_ATOMS: atom_id res chain seq x y z
N MET A 1 40.15 22.31 -56.41
CA MET A 1 40.62 21.61 -55.20
C MET A 1 39.41 21.48 -54.28
N GLY A 2 38.91 20.25 -54.11
CA GLY A 2 37.59 19.98 -53.54
C GLY A 2 37.58 19.58 -52.07
N ASN A 3 36.35 19.40 -51.58
CA ASN A 3 35.85 18.94 -50.27
C ASN A 3 35.88 19.99 -49.14
N GLY A 4 34.84 20.17 -48.34
CA GLY A 4 33.56 19.47 -48.22
C GLY A 4 33.01 19.68 -46.80
N MET A 5 31.77 20.13 -46.68
CA MET A 5 31.03 20.32 -45.43
C MET A 5 31.03 19.07 -44.55
N ARG A 6 31.05 19.24 -43.21
CA ARG A 6 30.17 18.48 -42.30
C ARG A 6 30.09 19.09 -40.90
N LYS A 7 28.85 19.42 -40.51
CA LYS A 7 28.36 19.55 -39.13
C LYS A 7 28.50 18.18 -38.46
N TYR A 8 29.05 18.13 -37.25
CA TYR A 8 28.91 16.95 -36.38
C TYR A 8 27.90 17.22 -35.27
N SER A 9 26.73 16.63 -35.46
CA SER A 9 25.84 16.18 -34.40
C SER A 9 26.48 14.95 -33.74
N SER A 10 26.60 14.93 -32.41
CA SER A 10 27.05 13.75 -31.66
C SER A 10 26.19 13.58 -30.42
N CYS A 11 25.01 13.02 -30.63
CA CYS A 11 24.20 12.39 -29.59
C CYS A 11 23.33 11.34 -30.29
N ASP A 12 23.87 10.13 -30.52
CA ASP A 12 23.04 8.96 -30.85
C ASP A 12 23.72 7.58 -30.84
N ASP A 13 25.02 7.45 -30.55
CA ASP A 13 25.72 6.16 -30.69
C ASP A 13 25.82 5.29 -29.42
N TYR A 14 25.31 5.75 -28.27
CA TYR A 14 25.33 4.94 -27.04
C TYR A 14 24.19 3.91 -26.99
N TYR A 15 23.04 4.20 -27.60
CA TYR A 15 21.86 3.31 -27.56
C TYR A 15 21.84 2.20 -28.61
N LYS A 16 22.67 2.27 -29.66
CA LYS A 16 22.67 1.26 -30.75
C LYS A 16 23.63 0.09 -30.55
N ARG A 17 24.59 0.17 -29.61
CA ARG A 17 25.54 -0.93 -29.36
C ARG A 17 25.05 -2.02 -28.42
N ARG A 18 24.00 -1.78 -27.62
CA ARG A 18 23.49 -2.78 -26.65
C ARG A 18 22.53 -3.81 -27.24
N ARG A 19 22.13 -3.67 -28.51
CA ARG A 19 21.20 -4.60 -29.18
C ARG A 19 21.87 -5.71 -30.00
N LYS A 20 23.20 -5.80 -30.05
CA LYS A 20 23.89 -6.73 -30.95
C LYS A 20 24.60 -7.93 -30.28
N ASN A 21 24.56 -8.05 -28.95
CA ASN A 21 25.21 -9.14 -28.22
C ASN A 21 24.26 -9.91 -27.28
N ASN A 22 23.09 -10.31 -27.79
CA ASN A 22 22.23 -11.31 -27.13
C ASN A 22 21.69 -12.28 -28.21
N ASP A 23 22.60 -12.89 -28.96
CA ASP A 23 22.30 -14.04 -29.80
C ASP A 23 22.23 -15.29 -28.92
N GLY A 24 21.04 -15.49 -28.34
CA GLY A 24 20.68 -16.68 -27.56
C GLY A 24 19.19 -16.99 -27.64
N GLY A 25 18.53 -16.60 -28.75
CA GLY A 25 17.08 -16.62 -28.89
C GLY A 25 16.62 -17.06 -30.28
N ALA A 26 17.12 -18.18 -30.78
CA ALA A 26 16.50 -18.87 -31.91
C ALA A 26 15.68 -20.03 -31.36
N ASN A 27 14.41 -19.76 -31.01
CA ASN A 27 13.26 -20.70 -30.98
C ASN A 27 12.05 -20.10 -30.23
N PHE A 28 11.69 -18.85 -30.52
CA PHE A 28 10.31 -18.38 -30.30
C PHE A 28 9.71 -18.12 -31.67
N THR A 29 8.92 -19.09 -32.12
CA THR A 29 8.17 -19.09 -33.37
C THR A 29 7.17 -17.95 -33.43
N LYS A 30 6.92 -17.50 -34.66
CA LYS A 30 6.37 -16.22 -35.11
C LYS A 30 4.87 -15.99 -34.85
N ASP A 31 4.22 -16.79 -34.01
CA ASP A 31 2.75 -16.89 -34.02
C ASP A 31 2.02 -16.07 -32.94
N TYR A 32 2.71 -15.15 -32.25
CA TYR A 32 2.09 -14.32 -31.19
C TYR A 32 2.22 -12.81 -31.39
N CYS A 33 2.59 -12.34 -32.59
CA CYS A 33 2.82 -10.90 -32.86
C CYS A 33 1.71 -10.21 -33.67
N GLU A 34 0.53 -10.81 -33.86
CA GLU A 34 -0.52 -10.21 -34.71
C GLU A 34 -1.66 -9.50 -33.98
N TYR A 35 -1.72 -9.50 -32.64
CA TYR A 35 -2.87 -8.91 -31.92
C TYR A 35 -2.84 -7.39 -31.68
N TRP A 36 -1.82 -6.65 -32.14
CA TRP A 36 -1.72 -5.20 -31.87
C TRP A 36 -1.31 -4.33 -33.06
N LYS A 37 -1.58 -4.75 -34.29
CA LYS A 37 -1.48 -3.86 -35.47
C LYS A 37 -2.85 -3.66 -36.09
N THR A 38 -3.63 -2.73 -35.55
CA THR A 38 -4.76 -2.16 -36.30
C THR A 38 -4.25 -1.18 -37.34
N GLU A 39 -4.52 -1.50 -38.60
CA GLU A 39 -4.31 -0.61 -39.74
C GLU A 39 -5.17 0.65 -39.58
N LYS A 40 -4.54 1.83 -39.74
CA LYS A 40 -5.28 3.07 -40.02
C LYS A 40 -5.91 2.95 -41.41
N LYS A 41 -7.23 2.83 -41.49
CA LYS A 41 -8.01 3.15 -42.69
C LYS A 41 -9.11 4.14 -42.31
N GLY A 42 -9.09 5.29 -42.97
CA GLY A 42 -10.09 6.34 -42.80
C GLY A 42 -11.43 5.97 -43.43
N GLY A 43 -12.50 6.63 -42.96
CA GLY A 43 -13.79 6.66 -43.67
C GLY A 43 -15.01 6.82 -42.77
N LYS A 44 -15.57 8.03 -42.83
CA LYS A 44 -16.98 8.46 -42.67
C LYS A 44 -17.63 8.51 -41.27
N ASP A 45 -18.21 9.70 -41.05
CA ASP A 45 -19.13 10.07 -39.97
C ASP A 45 -20.36 9.16 -39.95
N ASP A 46 -20.75 8.70 -38.76
CA ASP A 46 -22.11 8.27 -38.47
C ASP A 46 -22.53 8.82 -37.10
N ASN A 47 -23.48 9.76 -37.14
CA ASN A 47 -24.18 10.30 -35.98
C ASN A 47 -24.98 9.20 -35.28
N PHE A 48 -24.60 8.84 -34.05
CA PHE A 48 -25.51 8.17 -33.12
C PHE A 48 -25.83 9.09 -31.94
N ARG A 49 -27.09 9.55 -31.97
CA ARG A 49 -27.76 10.44 -31.03
C ARG A 49 -28.13 9.63 -29.79
N ASN A 50 -27.62 9.99 -28.62
CA ASN A 50 -28.06 9.41 -27.35
C ASN A 50 -29.42 10.02 -26.95
N GLU A 51 -30.50 9.27 -27.16
CA GLU A 51 -31.82 9.60 -26.61
C GLU A 51 -31.83 9.36 -25.09
N ARG A 52 -32.17 10.41 -24.34
CA ARG A 52 -32.33 10.37 -22.88
C ARG A 52 -33.70 9.76 -22.56
N ASN A 53 -33.73 8.64 -21.85
CA ASN A 53 -34.96 8.15 -21.23
C ASN A 53 -35.30 9.00 -20.00
N GLU A 54 -36.43 9.69 -20.07
CA GLU A 54 -37.08 10.44 -19.00
C GLU A 54 -37.80 9.48 -18.05
N PHE A 55 -37.26 9.27 -16.86
CA PHE A 55 -38.07 8.89 -15.69
C PHE A 55 -37.58 9.67 -14.48
N SER A 56 -38.20 10.84 -14.31
CA SER A 56 -38.06 11.75 -13.19
C SER A 56 -39.17 11.45 -12.18
N PHE A 57 -38.84 11.19 -10.92
CA PHE A 57 -39.77 11.40 -9.81
C PHE A 57 -39.20 12.47 -8.88
N SER A 58 -39.67 13.69 -9.08
CA SER A 58 -39.51 14.83 -8.18
C SER A 58 -40.67 14.84 -7.19
N ASN A 59 -40.39 14.78 -5.89
CA ASN A 59 -41.34 15.20 -4.86
C ASN A 59 -40.72 16.33 -4.04
N ASN A 60 -40.99 17.55 -4.50
CA ASN A 60 -40.90 18.77 -3.73
C ASN A 60 -42.33 19.27 -3.59
N MET A 61 -42.93 19.17 -2.40
CA MET A 61 -44.14 19.93 -2.09
C MET A 61 -44.01 20.54 -0.70
N ALA A 62 -43.77 21.85 -0.72
CA ALA A 62 -44.12 22.75 0.36
C ALA A 62 -45.64 22.71 0.55
N TYR A 63 -46.08 22.42 1.77
CA TYR A 63 -47.42 22.78 2.23
C TYR A 63 -47.26 23.56 3.53
N ASP A 64 -47.37 24.87 3.40
CA ASP A 64 -47.63 25.80 4.49
C ASP A 64 -49.10 25.61 4.91
N SER A 65 -49.38 25.49 6.21
CA SER A 65 -50.76 25.51 6.70
C SER A 65 -50.87 26.35 7.98
N PRO A 66 -51.85 27.27 8.07
CA PRO A 66 -51.87 28.35 9.05
C PRO A 66 -52.68 27.96 10.29
N LEU A 67 -52.01 27.50 11.33
CA LEU A 67 -52.58 27.46 12.69
C LEU A 67 -51.56 28.03 13.68
N ARG A 68 -51.59 29.36 13.80
CA ARG A 68 -51.21 30.07 15.03
C ARG A 68 -52.13 29.57 16.16
N ASN A 69 -51.56 29.07 17.25
CA ASN A 69 -51.69 29.73 18.55
C ASN A 69 -50.86 29.07 19.67
N SER A 70 -49.92 29.87 20.19
CA SER A 70 -49.58 30.02 21.62
C SER A 70 -49.29 28.77 22.46
N ARG A 71 -47.99 28.50 22.68
CA ARG A 71 -47.48 28.20 24.03
C ARG A 71 -45.99 28.51 24.16
N LYS A 72 -45.70 29.31 25.19
CA LYS A 72 -44.40 29.74 25.72
C LYS A 72 -43.23 28.81 25.40
N GLN A 73 -42.20 29.33 24.75
CA GLN A 73 -40.88 28.69 24.70
C GLN A 73 -40.24 28.70 26.10
N PRO A 74 -39.80 27.55 26.65
CA PRO A 74 -38.68 27.52 27.56
C PRO A 74 -37.40 27.45 26.73
N THR A 75 -36.48 28.34 27.05
CA THR A 75 -35.09 28.33 26.60
C THR A 75 -34.42 27.03 27.05
N THR A 76 -34.42 26.01 26.21
CA THR A 76 -33.45 24.92 26.28
C THR A 76 -32.68 24.94 24.98
N THR A 77 -31.55 25.64 25.03
CA THR A 77 -30.42 25.41 24.15
C THR A 77 -30.17 23.91 24.11
N PHE A 78 -30.62 23.26 23.05
CA PHE A 78 -30.04 22.00 22.62
C PHE A 78 -28.58 22.31 22.28
N ILE A 79 -27.68 21.99 23.21
CA ILE A 79 -26.28 21.80 22.86
C ILE A 79 -26.30 20.54 22.00
N SER A 80 -26.40 20.73 20.69
CA SER A 80 -25.96 19.72 19.73
C SER A 80 -24.47 19.54 19.99
N THR A 81 -24.10 18.55 20.79
CA THR A 81 -22.82 17.89 20.60
C THR A 81 -22.91 17.15 19.27
N GLU A 82 -22.86 17.91 18.18
CA GLU A 82 -22.23 17.40 16.98
C GLU A 82 -20.83 17.03 17.46
N ASN A 83 -20.58 15.74 17.65
CA ASN A 83 -19.21 15.26 17.70
C ASN A 83 -18.58 15.76 16.41
N ASP A 84 -17.73 16.78 16.52
CA ASP A 84 -16.86 17.24 15.43
C ASP A 84 -15.98 16.05 15.05
N ASP A 85 -16.54 15.18 14.21
CA ASP A 85 -15.88 14.02 13.66
C ASP A 85 -14.88 14.53 12.62
N ASP A 86 -13.73 14.98 13.12
CA ASP A 86 -12.55 15.39 12.35
C ASP A 86 -11.77 14.17 11.85
N SER A 87 -12.51 13.21 11.28
CA SER A 87 -11.94 12.00 10.70
C SER A 87 -11.48 12.25 9.27
N TRP A 88 -10.33 11.68 8.93
CA TRP A 88 -9.77 11.73 7.59
C TRP A 88 -9.79 10.37 6.92
N LYS A 89 -9.99 10.34 5.61
CA LYS A 89 -9.92 9.09 4.82
C LYS A 89 -8.47 8.67 4.61
N GLU A 90 -7.60 9.62 4.30
CA GLU A 90 -6.19 9.36 4.03
C GLU A 90 -5.29 10.49 4.52
N LEU A 91 -4.11 10.13 5.00
CA LEU A 91 -3.00 11.03 5.26
C LEU A 91 -1.70 10.37 4.78
N SER A 92 -0.90 11.09 4.00
CA SER A 92 0.36 10.58 3.47
C SER A 92 1.52 11.57 3.63
N PHE A 93 2.70 11.01 3.86
CA PHE A 93 3.98 11.71 3.83
C PHE A 93 4.93 11.00 2.86
N SER A 94 5.59 11.74 1.98
CA SER A 94 6.60 11.16 1.09
C SER A 94 7.78 12.08 0.84
N LEU A 95 8.98 11.50 0.83
CA LEU A 95 10.19 12.15 0.32
C LEU A 95 10.40 11.77 -1.14
N ARG A 96 10.80 12.74 -1.96
CA ARG A 96 11.16 12.52 -3.36
C ARG A 96 12.62 12.83 -3.60
N THR A 97 13.29 11.94 -4.31
CA THR A 97 14.66 12.11 -4.78
C THR A 97 14.69 12.63 -6.21
N ASP A 98 15.81 13.24 -6.62
CA ASP A 98 16.15 13.35 -8.03
C ASP A 98 16.77 12.05 -8.57
N GLY A 99 17.17 12.06 -9.85
CA GLY A 99 17.84 10.93 -10.50
C GLY A 99 19.21 10.58 -9.90
N ASN A 100 19.77 11.42 -9.04
CA ASN A 100 21.04 11.20 -8.35
C ASN A 100 20.84 10.75 -6.88
N GLY A 101 19.59 10.47 -6.47
CA GLY A 101 19.27 10.02 -5.11
C GLY A 101 19.24 11.13 -4.06
N THR A 102 19.40 12.40 -4.45
CA THR A 102 19.35 13.53 -3.51
C THR A 102 17.89 13.89 -3.24
N MET A 103 17.51 14.02 -1.96
CA MET A 103 16.16 14.44 -1.58
C MET A 103 15.89 15.87 -2.04
N LYS A 104 14.84 16.05 -2.84
CA LYS A 104 14.45 17.34 -3.42
C LYS A 104 13.22 17.96 -2.81
N SER A 105 12.30 17.13 -2.33
CA SER A 105 11.06 17.63 -1.76
C SER A 105 10.42 16.65 -0.79
N ALA A 106 9.66 17.20 0.15
CA ALA A 106 8.79 16.48 1.07
C ALA A 106 7.34 16.85 0.76
N HIS A 107 6.46 15.84 0.70
CA HIS A 107 5.07 16.01 0.30
C HIS A 107 4.17 15.49 1.41
N ILE A 108 3.15 16.28 1.73
CA ILE A 108 2.05 15.89 2.62
C ILE A 108 0.79 15.90 1.76
N GLN A 109 0.01 14.83 1.79
CA GLN A 109 -1.30 14.82 1.11
C GLN A 109 -2.32 14.22 2.06
N TRP A 110 -3.54 14.74 2.03
CA TRP A 110 -4.63 14.18 2.81
C TRP A 110 -5.94 14.33 2.07
N THR A 111 -6.86 13.43 2.40
CA THR A 111 -8.24 13.45 1.95
C THR A 111 -9.12 13.39 3.19
N ASP A 112 -9.97 14.40 3.35
CA ASP A 112 -10.88 14.46 4.49
C ASP A 112 -12.08 13.49 4.30
N ARG A 113 -13.01 13.50 5.25
CA ARG A 113 -14.21 12.65 5.17
C ARG A 113 -15.14 12.98 3.99
N PHE A 114 -15.07 14.19 3.45
CA PHE A 114 -15.91 14.68 2.35
C PHE A 114 -15.31 14.46 0.97
N ASP A 115 -14.22 13.70 0.87
CA ASP A 115 -13.45 13.46 -0.36
C ASP A 115 -12.68 14.69 -0.89
N ASP A 116 -12.61 15.77 -0.09
CA ASP A 116 -11.77 16.90 -0.44
C ASP A 116 -10.31 16.55 -0.19
N SER A 117 -9.51 16.75 -1.23
CA SER A 117 -8.10 16.36 -1.24
C SER A 117 -7.21 17.58 -1.28
N PHE A 118 -6.17 17.55 -0.46
CA PHE A 118 -5.24 18.66 -0.28
C PHE A 118 -3.80 18.13 -0.35
N ALA A 119 -2.87 19.02 -0.70
CA ALA A 119 -1.46 18.67 -0.77
C ALA A 119 -0.58 19.86 -0.42
N TYR A 120 0.48 19.61 0.35
CA TYR A 120 1.59 20.52 0.60
C TYR A 120 2.88 19.92 0.07
N ALA A 121 3.74 20.76 -0.49
CA ALA A 121 5.08 20.40 -0.94
C ALA A 121 6.11 21.35 -0.34
N TYR A 122 7.11 20.80 0.32
CA TYR A 122 8.23 21.53 0.90
C TYR A 122 9.50 21.23 0.12
N THR A 123 10.31 22.25 -0.15
CA THR A 123 11.55 22.15 -0.93
C THR A 123 12.57 23.19 -0.47
N ASN A 124 13.85 22.98 -0.77
CA ASN A 124 14.93 23.95 -0.47
C ASN A 124 15.11 25.02 -1.55
N GLU A 125 14.55 24.81 -2.74
CA GLU A 125 14.66 25.73 -3.88
C GLU A 125 13.26 26.04 -4.45
N ASN A 126 13.13 27.15 -5.19
CA ASN A 126 11.84 27.50 -5.78
C ASN A 126 11.54 26.58 -6.98
N ARG A 127 10.85 25.47 -6.70
CA ARG A 127 10.47 24.46 -7.68
C ARG A 127 9.04 24.68 -8.16
N SER A 128 8.85 25.71 -8.98
CA SER A 128 7.54 26.01 -9.59
C SER A 128 7.00 24.84 -10.43
N ASP A 129 7.89 23.97 -10.94
CA ASP A 129 7.57 22.71 -11.61
C ASP A 129 6.80 21.72 -10.73
N LEU A 130 6.99 21.72 -9.40
CA LEU A 130 6.25 20.84 -8.48
C LEU A 130 4.74 21.13 -8.45
N LYS A 131 4.31 22.34 -8.83
CA LYS A 131 2.88 22.68 -8.97
C LYS A 131 2.20 21.93 -10.14
N PHE A 132 2.99 21.38 -11.05
CA PHE A 132 2.53 20.66 -12.24
C PHE A 132 2.73 19.14 -12.14
N LEU A 133 3.34 18.64 -11.06
CA LEU A 133 3.55 17.20 -10.83
C LEU A 133 2.28 16.47 -10.37
N TYR A 134 1.22 17.20 -10.04
CA TYR A 134 -0.07 16.65 -9.66
C TYR A 134 -1.17 17.29 -10.49
N ASP A 135 -1.99 16.47 -11.17
CA ASP A 135 -3.11 16.96 -11.97
C ASP A 135 -4.20 17.60 -11.09
N LYS A 136 -4.39 17.10 -9.86
CA LYS A 136 -5.17 17.68 -8.73
C LYS A 136 -5.02 16.77 -7.48
N PRO A 137 -5.02 17.33 -6.25
CA PRO A 137 -4.87 18.75 -5.94
C PRO A 137 -3.44 19.23 -6.24
N ARG A 138 -3.31 20.47 -6.73
CA ARG A 138 -1.98 21.08 -6.88
C ARG A 138 -1.44 21.43 -5.50
N PRO A 139 -0.19 21.07 -5.17
CA PRO A 139 0.31 21.31 -3.85
C PRO A 139 0.57 22.80 -3.61
N GLU A 140 0.26 23.26 -2.39
CA GLU A 140 0.81 24.51 -1.89
C GLU A 140 2.31 24.34 -1.64
N LEU A 141 3.11 25.31 -2.11
CA LEU A 141 4.57 25.20 -2.16
C LEU A 141 5.21 26.03 -1.04
N PHE A 142 6.01 25.37 -0.21
CA PHE A 142 6.78 25.98 0.88
C PHE A 142 8.28 25.84 0.59
N VAL A 143 9.02 26.94 0.65
CA VAL A 143 10.46 26.96 0.37
C VAL A 143 11.23 27.23 1.67
N THR A 144 12.01 26.26 2.12
CA THR A 144 12.82 26.33 3.35
C THR A 144 14.04 25.43 3.27
N ASN A 145 15.16 25.86 3.85
CA ASN A 145 16.37 25.05 3.93
C ASN A 145 16.20 23.80 4.82
N LYS A 146 15.17 23.75 5.67
CA LYS A 146 14.85 22.61 6.56
C LYS A 146 13.58 21.87 6.12
N PHE A 147 13.31 21.85 4.82
CA PHE A 147 12.06 21.34 4.23
C PHE A 147 11.61 19.96 4.74
N ILE A 148 12.54 19.00 4.94
CA ILE A 148 12.20 17.66 5.44
C ILE A 148 11.67 17.74 6.88
N LEU A 149 12.39 18.45 7.75
CA LEU A 149 12.06 18.55 9.18
C LEU A 149 10.75 19.31 9.38
N GLU A 150 10.56 20.42 8.67
CA GLU A 150 9.34 21.23 8.78
C GLU A 150 8.11 20.48 8.23
N ALA A 151 8.23 19.86 7.05
CA ALA A 151 7.14 19.06 6.49
C ALA A 151 6.77 17.88 7.41
N PHE A 152 7.77 17.19 7.95
CA PHE A 152 7.51 16.05 8.83
C PHE A 152 6.90 16.48 10.17
N THR A 153 7.29 17.65 10.69
CA THR A 153 6.66 18.24 11.88
C THR A 153 5.19 18.54 11.61
N GLN A 154 4.89 19.22 10.50
CA GLN A 154 3.52 19.53 10.09
C GLN A 154 2.68 18.26 9.87
N PHE A 155 3.27 17.23 9.27
CA PHE A 155 2.63 15.93 9.09
C PHE A 155 2.30 15.25 10.41
N LEU A 156 3.21 15.30 11.39
CA LEU A 156 2.95 14.76 12.72
C LEU A 156 1.85 15.54 13.45
N ASP A 157 1.80 16.86 13.29
CA ASP A 157 0.71 17.67 13.82
C ASP A 157 -0.63 17.29 13.18
N PHE A 158 -0.68 17.03 11.87
CA PHE A 158 -1.87 16.51 11.22
C PHE A 158 -2.24 15.11 11.70
N PHE A 159 -1.26 14.24 11.93
CA PHE A 159 -1.52 12.89 12.44
C PHE A 159 -2.08 12.93 13.87
N GLN A 160 -1.49 13.71 14.76
CA GLN A 160 -1.83 13.72 16.19
C GLN A 160 -3.06 14.58 16.54
N ASN A 161 -3.61 15.36 15.60
CA ASN A 161 -4.76 16.23 15.89
C ASN A 161 -6.06 15.72 15.26
N ARG A 162 -6.15 14.42 14.97
CA ARG A 162 -7.35 13.77 14.42
C ARG A 162 -7.90 12.72 15.37
N THR A 163 -9.22 12.54 15.32
CA THR A 163 -9.92 11.47 16.04
C THR A 163 -9.66 10.12 15.37
N LYS A 164 -9.71 10.09 14.04
CA LYS A 164 -9.56 8.89 13.23
C LYS A 164 -8.95 9.19 11.86
N ILE A 165 -8.13 8.28 11.36
CA ILE A 165 -7.62 8.32 9.98
C ILE A 165 -7.75 6.94 9.36
N GLY A 166 -8.45 6.83 8.23
CA GLY A 166 -8.68 5.56 7.53
C GLY A 166 -7.36 4.92 7.06
N ARG A 167 -6.52 5.70 6.36
CA ARG A 167 -5.24 5.22 5.83
C ARG A 167 -4.12 6.20 6.12
N VAL A 168 -3.02 5.71 6.68
CA VAL A 168 -1.76 6.46 6.82
C VAL A 168 -0.67 5.82 5.98
N THR A 169 -0.06 6.60 5.08
CA THR A 169 1.07 6.17 4.26
C THR A 169 2.32 7.01 4.54
N VAL A 170 3.43 6.40 4.95
CA VAL A 170 4.71 7.11 5.15
C VAL A 170 5.78 6.51 4.26
N SER A 171 6.40 7.34 3.41
CA SER A 171 7.42 6.93 2.45
C SER A 171 8.72 7.71 2.66
N ILE A 172 9.63 7.10 3.43
CA ILE A 172 10.96 7.65 3.72
C ILE A 172 11.99 6.51 3.74
N PRO A 173 13.24 6.76 3.33
CA PRO A 173 14.27 5.71 3.38
C PRO A 173 14.64 5.31 4.81
N SER A 174 14.78 6.29 5.72
CA SER A 174 15.09 6.09 7.13
C SER A 174 14.80 7.34 7.97
N MET A 175 14.70 7.16 9.29
CA MET A 175 14.52 8.22 10.26
C MET A 175 15.87 8.83 10.64
N THR A 176 16.10 10.10 10.29
CA THR A 176 17.24 10.87 10.81
C THR A 176 17.04 11.23 12.28
N ASP A 177 18.11 11.57 13.00
CA ASP A 177 18.03 11.90 14.43
C ASP A 177 17.09 13.07 14.72
N ASP A 178 17.01 14.05 13.84
CA ASP A 178 16.10 15.17 14.01
C ASP A 178 14.64 14.76 13.83
N LEU A 179 14.34 13.84 12.88
CA LEU A 179 12.99 13.28 12.75
C LEU A 179 12.60 12.45 13.97
N LYS A 180 13.53 11.64 14.51
CA LYS A 180 13.31 10.86 15.74
C LYS A 180 13.01 11.78 16.93
N LYS A 181 13.76 12.88 17.08
CA LYS A 181 13.52 13.89 18.13
C LYS A 181 12.13 14.51 18.00
N VAL A 182 11.69 14.88 16.80
CA VAL A 182 10.35 15.47 16.62
C VAL A 182 9.26 14.46 16.92
N THR A 183 9.40 13.21 16.46
CA THR A 183 8.37 12.16 16.66
C THR A 183 8.15 11.83 18.13
N THR A 184 9.22 11.86 18.93
CA THR A 184 9.18 11.50 20.36
C THR A 184 8.76 12.65 21.27
N ARG A 185 8.74 13.89 20.77
CA ARG A 185 8.27 15.03 21.57
C ARG A 185 6.81 14.81 21.95
N LYS A 186 6.53 14.90 23.26
CA LYS A 186 5.16 14.88 23.76
C LYS A 186 4.45 16.13 23.26
N ASN A 187 3.54 15.98 22.32
CA ASN A 187 2.57 17.01 22.02
C ASN A 187 1.55 17.02 23.17
N LYS A 188 1.61 18.04 24.03
CA LYS A 188 0.73 18.20 25.21
C LYS A 188 -0.76 18.20 24.83
N TYR A 189 -1.06 18.58 23.59
CA TYR A 189 -2.42 18.66 23.05
C TYR A 189 -2.70 17.59 21.98
N GLY A 190 -1.75 16.70 21.71
CA GLY A 190 -1.88 15.67 20.67
C GLY A 190 -2.81 14.54 21.10
N GLN A 191 -3.90 14.35 20.36
CA GLN A 191 -4.72 13.16 20.41
C GLN A 191 -4.03 11.98 19.71
N LYS A 192 -4.39 10.75 20.09
CA LYS A 192 -3.95 9.57 19.37
C LYS A 192 -5.06 9.14 18.40
N PRO A 193 -4.89 9.29 17.08
CA PRO A 193 -5.94 8.90 16.14
C PRO A 193 -6.13 7.38 16.15
N GLU A 194 -7.38 6.95 16.00
CA GLU A 194 -7.65 5.58 15.58
C GLU A 194 -7.23 5.42 14.12
N ILE A 195 -6.44 4.39 13.79
CA ILE A 195 -5.95 4.17 12.43
C ILE A 195 -6.45 2.82 11.93
N ASP A 196 -7.18 2.79 10.82
CA ASP A 196 -7.61 1.52 10.23
C ASP A 196 -6.46 0.83 9.49
N TYR A 197 -5.67 1.57 8.70
CA TYR A 197 -4.63 1.00 7.84
C TYR A 197 -3.33 1.79 7.88
N PHE A 198 -2.21 1.09 8.11
CA PHE A 198 -0.87 1.63 7.95
C PHE A 198 -0.18 1.08 6.71
N ARG A 199 0.49 1.95 5.96
CA ARG A 199 1.50 1.59 4.96
C ARG A 199 2.80 2.34 5.20
N PHE A 200 3.88 1.60 5.26
CA PHE A 200 5.21 2.17 5.28
C PHE A 200 6.00 1.74 4.05
N ASN A 201 6.55 2.70 3.32
CA ASN A 201 7.54 2.45 2.28
C ASN A 201 8.92 2.80 2.85
N SER A 202 9.46 1.90 3.67
CA SER A 202 10.70 2.07 4.45
C SER A 202 11.24 0.71 4.91
N TYR A 203 12.41 0.70 5.54
CA TYR A 203 12.91 -0.42 6.37
C TYR A 203 13.14 -0.01 7.84
N ASP A 204 12.76 1.21 8.21
CA ASP A 204 13.08 1.80 9.50
C ASP A 204 12.18 1.28 10.64
N TYR A 205 12.74 0.45 11.51
CA TYR A 205 12.03 -0.12 12.66
C TYR A 205 11.51 0.94 13.65
N PHE A 206 12.26 2.04 13.84
CA PHE A 206 11.87 3.10 14.75
C PHE A 206 10.60 3.78 14.25
N LEU A 207 10.52 4.06 12.94
CA LEU A 207 9.34 4.65 12.31
C LEU A 207 8.06 3.85 12.64
N TYR A 208 8.07 2.54 12.41
CA TYR A 208 6.85 1.74 12.59
C TYR A 208 6.41 1.69 14.05
N THR A 209 7.38 1.43 14.93
CA THR A 209 7.14 1.32 16.37
C THR A 209 6.55 2.61 16.90
N GLU A 210 7.06 3.75 16.44
CA GLU A 210 6.63 5.04 16.95
C GLU A 210 5.25 5.47 16.42
N PHE A 211 4.94 5.22 15.14
CA PHE A 211 3.59 5.49 14.61
C PHE A 211 2.53 4.54 15.22
N LEU A 212 2.89 3.30 15.51
CA LEU A 212 2.04 2.38 16.26
C LEU A 212 1.84 2.86 17.72
N ARG A 213 2.86 3.43 18.36
CA ARG A 213 2.77 4.04 19.70
C ARG A 213 1.89 5.30 19.72
N LEU A 214 1.96 6.10 18.66
CA LEU A 214 1.24 7.37 18.51
C LEU A 214 -0.22 7.19 18.05
N SER A 215 -0.61 6.03 17.53
CA SER A 215 -2.03 5.71 17.26
C SER A 215 -2.75 5.19 18.50
N SER A 216 -4.08 5.29 18.52
CA SER A 216 -4.95 4.55 19.44
C SER A 216 -5.46 3.27 18.77
N GLY A 217 -6.06 2.37 19.55
CA GLY A 217 -6.62 1.11 19.02
C GLY A 217 -5.60 0.15 18.38
N ILE A 218 -6.14 -0.89 17.74
CA ILE A 218 -5.41 -1.87 16.94
C ILE A 218 -5.75 -1.60 15.47
N PRO A 219 -4.75 -1.35 14.60
CA PRO A 219 -5.01 -1.21 13.17
C PRO A 219 -5.62 -2.49 12.59
N LYS A 220 -6.50 -2.34 11.61
CA LYS A 220 -7.04 -3.50 10.87
C LYS A 220 -5.97 -4.09 9.98
N SER A 221 -5.09 -3.26 9.40
CA SER A 221 -4.10 -3.72 8.45
C SER A 221 -2.77 -2.99 8.53
N LEU A 222 -1.68 -3.73 8.25
CA LEU A 222 -0.33 -3.22 8.12
C LEU A 222 0.32 -3.70 6.82
N LYS A 223 0.89 -2.76 6.07
CA LYS A 223 1.73 -3.03 4.91
C LYS A 223 3.11 -2.41 5.06
N ILE A 224 4.15 -3.18 4.76
CA ILE A 224 5.52 -2.65 4.63
C ILE A 224 6.06 -2.97 3.23
N SER A 225 6.60 -1.96 2.58
CA SER A 225 7.17 -2.01 1.24
C SER A 225 8.51 -1.28 1.20
N PHE A 226 9.32 -1.56 0.17
CA PHE A 226 10.57 -0.85 -0.07
C PHE A 226 10.30 0.61 -0.44
N PHE A 227 11.24 1.52 -0.13
CA PHE A 227 11.13 2.93 -0.53
C PHE A 227 11.38 3.10 -2.03
N TYR A 228 12.39 2.42 -2.57
CA TYR A 228 12.70 2.34 -4.00
C TYR A 228 13.14 0.92 -4.38
N PHE A 229 13.00 0.57 -5.67
CA PHE A 229 13.05 -0.82 -6.14
C PHE A 229 14.34 -1.60 -5.79
N PRO A 230 15.57 -1.04 -5.94
CA PRO A 230 16.81 -1.69 -5.52
C PRO A 230 16.87 -2.15 -4.06
N GLU A 231 16.27 -1.43 -3.10
CA GLU A 231 16.34 -1.82 -1.68
C GLU A 231 15.73 -3.19 -1.41
N ARG A 232 14.80 -3.63 -2.27
CA ARG A 232 14.08 -4.87 -2.10
C ARG A 232 15.01 -6.09 -1.98
N THR A 233 16.13 -6.08 -2.69
CA THR A 233 17.11 -7.17 -2.70
C THR A 233 18.30 -6.90 -1.79
N GLU A 234 18.52 -5.64 -1.41
CA GLU A 234 19.67 -5.21 -0.61
C GLU A 234 19.39 -5.22 0.89
N LYS A 235 18.12 -5.04 1.28
CA LYS A 235 17.71 -4.91 2.67
C LYS A 235 16.75 -6.02 3.07
N VAL A 236 16.97 -6.53 4.28
CA VAL A 236 16.10 -7.48 4.96
C VAL A 236 15.35 -6.74 6.05
N LEU A 237 14.02 -6.82 6.03
CA LEU A 237 13.17 -6.27 7.07
C LEU A 237 13.34 -7.10 8.36
N ASN A 238 13.62 -6.41 9.46
CA ASN A 238 13.66 -7.02 10.78
C ASN A 238 12.24 -7.45 11.22
N GLY A 239 12.05 -8.75 11.34
CA GLY A 239 10.82 -9.46 11.68
C GLY A 239 10.38 -9.26 13.13
N SER A 240 11.20 -8.63 13.98
CA SER A 240 10.79 -8.26 15.34
C SER A 240 9.58 -7.31 15.37
N ILE A 241 9.28 -6.63 14.27
CA ILE A 241 8.06 -5.84 14.11
C ILE A 241 6.79 -6.65 14.40
N LEU A 242 6.80 -7.96 14.11
CA LEU A 242 5.66 -8.85 14.37
C LEU A 242 5.43 -9.10 15.86
N TYR A 243 6.41 -8.85 16.71
CA TYR A 243 6.24 -8.97 18.16
C TYR A 243 5.53 -7.77 18.77
N HIS A 244 5.35 -6.67 18.04
CA HIS A 244 4.65 -5.48 18.55
C HIS A 244 3.18 -5.83 18.92
N PRO A 245 2.68 -5.46 20.12
CA PRO A 245 1.37 -5.90 20.59
C PRO A 245 0.20 -5.57 19.67
N LYS A 246 0.24 -4.40 19.02
CA LYS A 246 -0.77 -4.03 18.01
C LYS A 246 -0.65 -4.84 16.72
N VAL A 247 0.56 -5.21 16.31
CA VAL A 247 0.81 -5.93 15.04
C VAL A 247 0.33 -7.37 15.14
N ARG A 248 0.50 -8.01 16.29
CA ARG A 248 0.03 -9.39 16.53
C ARG A 248 -1.48 -9.57 16.33
N LYS A 249 -2.25 -8.50 16.48
CA LYS A 249 -3.72 -8.51 16.52
C LYS A 249 -4.38 -7.83 15.31
N ILE A 250 -3.60 -7.45 14.30
CA ILE A 250 -4.18 -6.90 13.07
C ILE A 250 -4.93 -7.99 12.31
N THR A 251 -5.91 -7.60 11.52
CA THR A 251 -6.66 -8.52 10.66
C THR A 251 -5.83 -8.92 9.44
N GLU A 252 -5.09 -7.98 8.85
CA GLU A 252 -4.33 -8.20 7.60
C GLU A 252 -2.87 -7.72 7.68
N LEU A 253 -1.95 -8.57 7.23
CA LEU A 253 -0.52 -8.27 7.12
C LEU A 253 -0.03 -8.45 5.68
N ASP A 254 0.58 -7.42 5.10
CA ASP A 254 1.22 -7.48 3.77
C ASP A 254 2.69 -7.06 3.83
N LEU A 255 3.58 -8.06 3.84
CA LEU A 255 5.03 -7.94 3.71
C LEU A 255 5.55 -8.55 2.40
N ARG A 256 4.70 -8.70 1.37
CA ARG A 256 5.04 -9.47 0.16
C ARG A 256 6.18 -8.87 -0.67
N THR A 257 6.34 -7.55 -0.55
CA THR A 257 7.26 -6.77 -1.39
C THR A 257 8.67 -6.69 -0.82
N VAL A 258 8.89 -7.06 0.43
CA VAL A 258 10.19 -6.91 1.11
C VAL A 258 10.68 -8.28 1.57
N GLU A 259 11.96 -8.57 1.39
CA GLU A 259 12.55 -9.71 2.06
C GLU A 259 12.57 -9.43 3.58
N SER A 260 12.28 -10.43 4.40
CA SER A 260 12.28 -10.31 5.86
C SER A 260 12.96 -11.52 6.51
N ASP A 261 13.40 -11.37 7.75
CA ASP A 261 13.91 -12.46 8.59
C ASP A 261 12.84 -13.02 9.56
N VAL A 262 11.56 -12.83 9.22
CA VAL A 262 10.41 -13.32 10.01
C VAL A 262 10.49 -14.83 10.21
N SER A 263 10.67 -15.25 11.47
CA SER A 263 10.78 -16.66 11.83
C SER A 263 9.43 -17.37 11.93
N ASP A 264 9.46 -18.70 11.93
CA ASP A 264 8.29 -19.55 12.21
C ASP A 264 7.56 -19.16 13.50
N ASN A 265 8.31 -18.85 14.57
CA ASN A 265 7.73 -18.44 15.85
C ASN A 265 7.01 -17.08 15.76
N ALA A 266 7.59 -16.12 15.05
CA ALA A 266 6.97 -14.82 14.84
C ALA A 266 5.66 -14.95 14.03
N LEU A 267 5.69 -15.76 12.96
CA LEU A 267 4.52 -16.04 12.13
C LEU A 267 3.41 -16.77 12.91
N HIS A 268 3.80 -17.71 13.78
CA HIS A 268 2.88 -18.50 14.61
C HIS A 268 2.11 -17.63 15.61
N GLN A 269 2.77 -16.61 16.18
CA GLN A 269 2.17 -15.70 17.17
C GLN A 269 1.18 -14.68 16.58
N LEU A 270 1.04 -14.61 15.26
CA LEU A 270 0.06 -13.71 14.62
C LEU A 270 -1.36 -14.27 14.76
N GLU A 271 -2.27 -13.42 15.23
CA GLU A 271 -3.72 -13.66 15.32
C GLU A 271 -4.44 -13.09 14.07
N CYS A 272 -3.75 -13.06 12.92
CA CYS A 272 -4.25 -12.46 11.69
C CYS A 272 -5.14 -13.40 10.87
N GLU A 273 -6.14 -12.83 10.20
CA GLU A 273 -6.97 -13.54 9.24
C GLU A 273 -6.27 -13.66 7.88
N SER A 274 -5.54 -12.62 7.46
CA SER A 274 -4.84 -12.58 6.18
C SER A 274 -3.36 -12.25 6.37
N ILE A 275 -2.49 -13.13 5.89
CA ILE A 275 -1.04 -12.97 6.03
C ILE A 275 -0.38 -13.17 4.67
N THR A 276 0.36 -12.17 4.20
CA THR A 276 1.29 -12.32 3.08
C THR A 276 2.69 -11.94 3.52
N VAL A 277 3.62 -12.88 3.49
CA VAL A 277 5.00 -12.68 3.93
C VAL A 277 5.97 -13.24 2.92
N ARG A 278 7.06 -12.50 2.71
CA ARG A 278 8.27 -12.99 2.05
C ARG A 278 9.37 -13.07 3.10
N SER A 279 9.89 -14.27 3.36
CA SER A 279 10.91 -14.51 4.38
C SER A 279 11.83 -15.63 3.96
N SER A 280 13.13 -15.47 4.22
CA SER A 280 14.14 -16.51 4.03
C SER A 280 14.23 -17.48 5.20
N THR A 281 13.47 -17.24 6.29
CA THR A 281 13.58 -18.02 7.53
C THR A 281 12.31 -18.82 7.88
N ILE A 282 11.22 -18.67 7.10
CA ILE A 282 10.01 -19.49 7.27
C ILE A 282 10.23 -20.85 6.61
N THR A 283 10.01 -21.91 7.39
CA THR A 283 10.24 -23.30 6.97
C THR A 283 8.93 -24.05 6.66
N ASN A 284 9.04 -25.21 5.99
CA ASN A 284 7.90 -26.12 5.80
C ASN A 284 7.28 -26.56 7.14
N SER A 285 8.09 -26.74 8.18
CA SER A 285 7.62 -27.12 9.52
C SER A 285 6.74 -26.03 10.13
N GLY A 286 7.16 -24.77 10.05
CA GLY A 286 6.37 -23.62 10.48
C GLY A 286 5.03 -23.50 9.76
N ILE A 287 5.04 -23.67 8.42
CA ILE A 287 3.82 -23.67 7.61
C ILE A 287 2.89 -24.83 7.98
N ASN A 288 3.44 -26.04 8.13
CA ASN A 288 2.67 -27.24 8.47
C ASN A 288 2.01 -27.13 9.85
N LYS A 289 2.69 -26.53 10.82
CA LYS A 289 2.12 -26.26 12.15
C LYS A 289 0.86 -25.39 12.04
N ILE A 290 0.94 -24.31 11.27
CA ILE A 290 -0.21 -23.40 11.04
C ILE A 290 -1.38 -24.13 10.39
N LEU A 291 -1.10 -24.96 9.38
CA LEU A 291 -2.15 -25.72 8.69
C LEU A 291 -2.84 -26.74 9.60
N LYS A 292 -2.07 -27.42 10.46
CA LYS A 292 -2.61 -28.36 11.47
C LYS A 292 -3.52 -27.63 12.46
N GLU A 293 -3.05 -26.52 13.03
CA GLU A 293 -3.84 -25.71 13.96
C GLU A 293 -5.11 -25.15 13.32
N TRP A 294 -5.06 -24.74 12.05
CA TRP A 294 -6.25 -24.35 11.31
C TRP A 294 -7.22 -25.53 11.10
N GLN A 295 -6.70 -26.70 10.71
CA GLN A 295 -7.50 -27.93 10.54
C GLN A 295 -8.17 -28.35 11.86
N ASP A 296 -7.49 -28.17 12.99
CA ASP A 296 -7.99 -28.42 14.33
C ASP A 296 -8.94 -27.32 14.85
N GLY A 297 -9.15 -26.26 14.08
CA GLY A 297 -10.05 -25.15 14.44
C GLY A 297 -9.47 -24.21 15.51
N LEU A 298 -8.16 -24.25 15.75
CA LEU A 298 -7.46 -23.43 16.73
C LEU A 298 -7.01 -22.08 16.16
N ARG A 299 -7.11 -21.89 14.84
CA ARG A 299 -6.66 -20.67 14.14
C ARG A 299 -7.74 -20.12 13.23
N SER A 300 -7.90 -18.79 13.25
CA SER A 300 -8.85 -18.03 12.41
C SER A 300 -8.31 -17.65 11.03
N THR A 301 -7.05 -17.96 10.72
CA THR A 301 -6.41 -17.59 9.45
C THR A 301 -7.25 -18.08 8.25
N ARG A 302 -7.62 -17.14 7.38
CA ARG A 302 -8.40 -17.38 6.16
C ARG A 302 -7.53 -17.31 4.91
N TYR A 303 -6.42 -16.58 4.97
CA TYR A 303 -5.48 -16.45 3.88
C TYR A 303 -4.04 -16.44 4.41
N LEU A 304 -3.19 -17.29 3.82
CA LEU A 304 -1.76 -17.33 4.12
C LEU A 304 -0.98 -17.50 2.82
N LYS A 305 -0.10 -16.56 2.53
CA LYS A 305 0.84 -16.63 1.42
C LYS A 305 2.26 -16.42 1.91
N VAL A 306 3.11 -17.42 1.68
CA VAL A 306 4.51 -17.42 2.09
C VAL A 306 5.39 -17.57 0.86
N VAL A 307 6.30 -16.64 0.67
CA VAL A 307 7.36 -16.72 -0.34
C VAL A 307 8.68 -16.96 0.39
N SER A 308 9.28 -18.13 0.21
CA SER A 308 10.51 -18.56 0.88
C SER A 308 11.28 -19.53 -0.02
N ASP A 309 12.62 -19.48 0.06
CA ASP A 309 13.49 -20.39 -0.68
C ASP A 309 13.40 -21.84 -0.14
N ASP A 310 13.01 -21.99 1.13
CA ASP A 310 12.89 -23.28 1.83
C ASP A 310 11.54 -23.97 1.63
N VAL A 311 10.62 -23.35 0.90
CA VAL A 311 9.30 -23.92 0.61
C VAL A 311 9.45 -25.09 -0.38
N GLN A 312 9.27 -26.31 0.14
CA GLN A 312 9.38 -27.54 -0.64
C GLN A 312 8.03 -28.24 -0.77
N LYS A 313 7.65 -28.47 -2.03
CA LYS A 313 6.37 -29.12 -2.38
C LYS A 313 6.18 -30.50 -1.75
N ALA A 314 7.27 -31.26 -1.58
CA ALA A 314 7.24 -32.63 -1.06
C ALA A 314 6.96 -32.70 0.44
N GLU A 315 7.34 -31.66 1.19
CA GLU A 315 7.28 -31.62 2.66
C GLU A 315 6.07 -30.83 3.18
N ILE A 316 5.43 -30.03 2.33
CA ILE A 316 4.24 -29.25 2.70
C ILE A 316 3.01 -30.15 2.88
N MET A 317 2.19 -29.78 3.88
CA MET A 317 1.06 -30.54 4.40
C MET A 317 1.46 -31.93 4.89
N ASP A 318 2.61 -32.06 5.52
CA ASP A 318 2.99 -33.29 6.22
C ASP A 318 2.14 -33.45 7.49
N GLY A 319 1.48 -34.60 7.64
CA GLY A 319 0.53 -34.88 8.71
C GLY A 319 -0.76 -34.06 8.69
N VAL A 320 -1.14 -33.44 7.56
CA VAL A 320 -2.42 -32.73 7.37
C VAL A 320 -3.32 -33.59 6.47
N SER A 321 -4.57 -33.83 6.89
CA SER A 321 -5.53 -34.56 6.05
C SER A 321 -5.91 -33.72 4.84
N LYS A 322 -5.72 -34.28 3.64
CA LYS A 322 -5.84 -33.55 2.37
C LYS A 322 -6.43 -34.41 1.26
N ARG A 323 -7.12 -33.75 0.33
CA ARG A 323 -7.58 -34.31 -0.93
C ARG A 323 -6.82 -33.62 -2.06
N THR A 324 -6.21 -34.40 -2.96
CA THR A 324 -5.59 -33.83 -4.15
C THR A 324 -6.67 -33.41 -5.15
N LEU A 325 -6.67 -32.14 -5.55
CA LEU A 325 -7.54 -31.64 -6.62
C LEU A 325 -6.86 -31.79 -7.98
N GLN A 326 -5.61 -31.31 -8.07
CA GLN A 326 -4.76 -31.41 -9.24
C GLN A 326 -3.28 -31.35 -8.84
N ARG A 327 -2.35 -31.49 -9.79
CA ARG A 327 -0.91 -31.52 -9.50
C ARG A 327 -0.45 -30.22 -8.82
N GLY A 328 -0.19 -30.26 -7.51
CA GLY A 328 0.26 -29.11 -6.73
C GLY A 328 -0.84 -28.23 -6.16
N VAL A 329 -2.08 -28.69 -6.23
CA VAL A 329 -3.23 -28.05 -5.57
C VAL A 329 -3.97 -29.11 -4.78
N TRP A 330 -4.21 -28.79 -3.52
CA TRP A 330 -4.87 -29.66 -2.56
C TRP A 330 -6.01 -28.93 -1.88
N GLU A 331 -7.00 -29.69 -1.46
CA GLU A 331 -8.08 -29.25 -0.59
C GLU A 331 -7.82 -29.82 0.80
N ILE A 332 -7.91 -28.97 1.81
CA ILE A 332 -7.94 -29.38 3.22
C ILE A 332 -9.25 -28.92 3.85
N LYS A 333 -9.72 -29.67 4.84
CA LYS A 333 -10.91 -29.35 5.62
C LYS A 333 -10.56 -29.24 7.09
N ASN A 334 -11.19 -28.30 7.78
CA ASN A 334 -11.09 -28.24 9.23
C ASN A 334 -12.16 -29.12 9.91
N ARG A 335 -12.07 -29.26 11.23
CA ARG A 335 -13.03 -30.01 12.06
C ARG A 335 -14.48 -29.51 11.97
N PHE A 336 -14.68 -28.30 11.47
CA PHE A 336 -15.99 -27.67 11.27
C PHE A 336 -16.48 -27.81 9.81
N ASN A 337 -15.81 -28.64 9.00
CA ASN A 337 -16.11 -28.89 7.59
C ASN A 337 -16.01 -27.65 6.68
N VAL A 338 -15.27 -26.62 7.11
CA VAL A 338 -14.85 -25.50 6.25
C VAL A 338 -13.69 -25.95 5.39
N SER A 339 -13.73 -25.60 4.10
CA SER A 339 -12.74 -26.04 3.10
C SER A 339 -11.75 -24.93 2.79
N ALA A 340 -10.51 -25.31 2.50
CA ALA A 340 -9.47 -24.41 2.04
C ALA A 340 -8.64 -25.04 0.93
N THR A 341 -8.22 -24.20 0.00
CA THR A 341 -7.33 -24.57 -1.10
C THR A 341 -5.89 -24.25 -0.71
N VAL A 342 -5.01 -25.24 -0.87
CA VAL A 342 -3.57 -25.11 -0.71
C VAL A 342 -2.90 -25.29 -2.07
N THR A 343 -2.05 -24.34 -2.44
CA THR A 343 -1.26 -24.36 -3.66
C THR A 343 0.21 -24.17 -3.33
N VAL A 344 1.07 -25.01 -3.90
CA VAL A 344 2.52 -24.78 -3.90
C VAL A 344 2.96 -24.61 -5.35
N SER A 345 3.43 -23.41 -5.65
CA SER A 345 3.85 -23.04 -7.00
C SER A 345 5.17 -22.27 -6.95
N ARG A 346 5.85 -22.19 -8.09
CA ARG A 346 6.84 -21.14 -8.30
C ARG A 346 6.09 -20.04 -9.01
N VAL A 347 5.51 -19.11 -8.25
CA VAL A 347 4.83 -17.98 -8.88
C VAL A 347 5.94 -17.11 -9.49
N PRO A 348 5.92 -16.83 -10.80
CA PRO A 348 6.52 -15.60 -11.30
C PRO A 348 5.67 -14.48 -10.70
N THR A 349 5.92 -14.12 -9.43
CA THR A 349 5.26 -12.95 -8.88
C THR A 349 5.65 -11.80 -9.78
N ASN A 350 4.70 -10.93 -10.13
CA ASN A 350 4.82 -9.85 -11.13
C ASN A 350 5.87 -8.78 -10.78
N LEU A 351 6.87 -9.13 -9.98
CA LEU A 351 7.92 -8.29 -9.46
C LEU A 351 9.28 -9.02 -9.40
N TYR A 352 9.63 -10.02 -10.21
CA TYR A 352 11.05 -10.40 -10.45
C TYR A 352 11.78 -11.12 -9.29
N ASP A 353 11.45 -12.39 -9.05
CA ASP A 353 12.36 -13.51 -8.72
C ASP A 353 11.51 -14.77 -8.51
N SER A 354 11.81 -15.86 -9.22
CA SER A 354 11.02 -17.10 -9.16
C SER A 354 11.31 -17.88 -7.86
N LYS A 355 10.84 -17.37 -6.72
CA LYS A 355 10.91 -18.08 -5.45
C LYS A 355 9.73 -19.06 -5.30
N PRO A 356 9.93 -20.22 -4.66
CA PRO A 356 8.83 -21.07 -4.24
C PRO A 356 7.82 -20.27 -3.40
N THR A 357 6.55 -20.53 -3.64
CA THR A 357 5.43 -19.84 -3.03
C THR A 357 4.41 -20.86 -2.54
N PHE A 358 4.11 -20.78 -1.26
CA PHE A 358 3.00 -21.46 -0.63
C PHE A 358 1.81 -20.50 -0.54
N GLU A 359 0.62 -20.99 -0.87
CA GLU A 359 -0.63 -20.24 -0.74
C GLU A 359 -1.72 -21.13 -0.17
N PHE A 360 -2.40 -20.63 0.85
CA PHE A 360 -3.55 -21.23 1.52
C PHE A 360 -4.69 -20.21 1.52
N ALA A 361 -5.87 -20.60 1.08
CA ALA A 361 -7.04 -19.74 0.99
C ALA A 361 -8.32 -20.52 1.36
N VAL A 362 -9.06 -20.01 2.34
CA VAL A 362 -10.39 -20.50 2.73
C VAL A 362 -11.41 -20.01 1.71
N SER A 363 -12.24 -20.92 1.19
CA SER A 363 -13.30 -20.65 0.22
C SER A 363 -14.54 -20.02 0.85
#